data_AF-A0A177HZX9-F1
#
_entry.id   AF-A0A177HZX9-F1
#
_cell.length_a   1.000
_cell.length_b   1.000
_cell.length_c   1.000
_cell.angle_alpha   90.00
_cell.angle_beta   90.00
_cell.angle_gamma   90.00
#
_symmetry.space_group_name_H-M   'P 1'
#
loop_
_entity.id
_entity.type
_entity.pdbx_description
1 polymer ?
#
loop_
_entity_poly.entity_id
_entity_poly.type
_entity_poly.pdbx_seq_one_letter_code
_entity_poly.pdbx_strand_id
1 'polypeptide(L)' 'MPHRQGDRVEYRDEMNQKQTGVIQDVQGSGQQARYTVQNLETQRQEQVREQQIERDLD' A
#
# COMPACT_ATOMS: atom_id res chain seq x y z
N MET A 1 9.10 -2.91 -9.45
CA MET A 1 9.76 -1.65 -9.03
C MET A 1 9.16 -1.29 -7.68
N PRO A 2 9.88 -0.64 -6.76
CA PRO A 2 9.25 -0.18 -5.52
C PRO A 2 8.10 0.77 -5.87
N HIS A 3 6.97 0.59 -5.20
CA HIS A 3 5.80 1.45 -5.39
C HIS A 3 6.11 2.89 -4.99
N ARG A 4 5.42 3.86 -5.57
CA ARG A 4 5.68 5.29 -5.41
C ARG A 4 4.48 6.00 -4.82
N GLN A 5 4.75 7.17 -4.24
CA GLN A 5 3.68 8.07 -3.83
C GLN A 5 2.80 8.43 -5.04
N GLY A 6 1.49 8.32 -4.85
CA GLY A 6 0.48 8.50 -5.89
C GLY A 6 0.02 7.21 -6.55
N ASP A 7 0.78 6.11 -6.41
CA ASP A 7 0.41 4.83 -7.03
C ASP A 7 -0.82 4.24 -6.32
N ARG A 8 -1.76 3.73 -7.13
CA ARG A 8 -2.90 2.98 -6.62
C ARG A 8 -2.52 1.51 -6.55
N VAL A 9 -2.79 0.88 -5.41
CA VAL A 9 -2.37 -0.49 -5.13
C VAL A 9 -3.49 -1.32 -4.52
N GLU A 10 -3.48 -2.62 -4.81
CA GLU A 10 -4.24 -3.64 -4.07
C GLU A 10 -3.31 -4.24 -3.01
N TYR A 11 -3.75 -4.28 -1.76
CA TYR A 11 -2.96 -4.81 -0.65
C TYR A 11 -3.81 -5.63 0.31
N ARG A 12 -3.15 -6.37 1.20
CA ARG A 12 -3.77 -7.11 2.31
C ARG A 12 -3.67 -6.33 3.61
N ASP A 13 -4.80 -6.09 4.25
CA ASP A 13 -4.84 -5.52 5.61
C ASP A 13 -4.43 -6.56 6.69
N GLU A 14 -4.46 -6.16 7.96
CA GLU A 14 -4.13 -7.03 9.10
C GLU A 14 -5.07 -8.23 9.24
N MET A 15 -6.29 -8.14 8.69
CA MET A 15 -7.27 -9.22 8.64
C MET A 15 -7.13 -10.09 7.39
N ASN A 16 -6.07 -9.88 6.60
CA ASN A 16 -5.79 -10.54 5.33
C ASN A 16 -6.91 -10.33 4.28
N GLN A 17 -7.68 -9.24 4.40
CA GLN A 17 -8.68 -8.86 3.42
C GLN A 17 -8.03 -8.03 2.32
N LYS A 18 -8.49 -8.19 1.08
CA LYS A 18 -8.04 -7.37 -0.03
C LYS A 18 -8.64 -5.99 0.12
N GLN A 19 -7.77 -4.99 0.10
CA GLN A 19 -8.11 -3.58 0.16
C GLN A 19 -7.49 -2.86 -1.01
N THR A 20 -8.05 -1.69 -1.32
CA THR A 20 -7.54 -0.83 -2.39
C THR A 20 -7.20 0.53 -1.82
N GLY A 21 -6.05 1.07 -2.21
CA GLY A 21 -5.60 2.35 -1.68
C GLY A 21 -4.64 3.08 -2.59
N VAL A 22 -4.29 4.30 -2.19
CA VAL A 22 -3.29 5.14 -2.87
C VAL A 22 -2.14 5.39 -1.91
N ILE A 23 -0.91 5.16 -2.38
CA ILE A 23 0.29 5.40 -1.58
C ILE A 23 0.46 6.90 -1.37
N GLN A 24 0.53 7.31 -0.11
CA GLN A 24 0.75 8.68 0.32
C GLN A 24 2.21 8.94 0.71
N ASP A 25 2.90 7.93 1.24
CA ASP A 25 4.31 8.05 1.66
C ASP A 25 5.04 6.71 1.51
N VAL A 26 6.35 6.79 1.24
CA VAL A 26 7.24 5.63 1.07
C VAL A 26 8.44 5.76 1.98
N GLN A 27 8.66 4.77 2.85
CA GLN A 27 9.77 4.73 3.79
C GLN A 27 10.64 3.50 3.52
N GLY A 28 11.94 3.74 3.30
CA GLY A 28 12.90 2.69 2.98
C GLY A 28 12.85 2.27 1.51
N SER A 29 13.38 1.08 1.22
CA SER A 29 13.53 0.59 -0.16
C SER A 29 13.53 -0.93 -0.24
N GLY A 30 13.04 -1.47 -1.36
CA GLY A 30 13.03 -2.91 -1.64
C GLY A 30 12.08 -3.69 -0.73
N GLN A 31 12.42 -4.93 -0.40
CA GLN A 31 11.55 -5.82 0.39
C GLN A 31 11.26 -5.34 1.83
N GLN A 32 12.01 -4.35 2.31
CA GLN A 32 11.86 -3.75 3.64
C GLN A 32 11.10 -2.42 3.59
N ALA A 33 10.63 -1.99 2.41
CA ALA A 33 9.87 -0.77 2.26
C ALA A 33 8.55 -0.83 3.03
N ARG A 34 8.19 0.32 3.59
CA ARG A 34 6.91 0.57 4.25
C ARG A 34 6.20 1.70 3.53
N TYR A 35 4.91 1.52 3.34
CA TYR A 35 4.05 2.41 2.60
C TYR A 35 2.96 2.91 3.52
N THR A 36 2.72 4.21 3.51
CA THR A 36 1.48 4.76 4.06
C THR A 36 0.48 4.79 2.94
N VAL A 37 -0.57 3.97 3.03
CA VAL A 37 -1.60 3.84 2.01
C VAL A 37 -2.88 4.47 2.54
N GLN A 38 -3.49 5.36 1.76
CA GLN A 38 -4.85 5.82 2.03
C GLN A 38 -5.84 4.85 1.41
N ASN A 39 -6.57 4.12 2.25
CA ASN A 39 -7.62 3.21 1.83
C ASN A 39 -8.74 3.99 1.14
N LEU A 40 -9.15 3.57 -0.06
CA LEU A 40 -10.15 4.26 -0.86
C LEU A 40 -11.59 4.06 -0.36
N GLU A 41 -11.86 2.96 0.36
CA GLU A 41 -13.19 2.67 0.92
C GLU A 41 -13.40 3.39 2.26
N THR A 42 -12.41 3.32 3.16
CA THR A 42 -12.55 3.85 4.52
C THR A 42 -11.97 5.25 4.69
N GLN A 43 -11.22 5.75 3.70
CA GLN A 43 -10.45 7.00 3.73
C GLN A 43 -9.39 7.10 4.84
N ARG A 44 -9.11 5.99 5.54
CA ARG A 44 -8.09 5.92 6.59
C ARG A 44 -6.71 5.68 6.01
N GLN A 45 -5.70 6.16 6.71
CA GLN A 45 -4.31 5.85 6.40
C GLN A 45 -3.88 4.59 7.13
N GLU A 46 -3.25 3.68 6.40
CA GLU A 46 -2.81 2.38 6.87
C GLU A 46 -1.33 2.19 6.53
N GLN A 47 -0.57 1.57 7.44
CA GLN A 47 0.82 1.22 7.18
C GLN A 47 0.89 -0.18 6.59
N VAL A 48 1.43 -0.28 5.39
CA VAL A 48 1.48 -1.50 4.59
C VAL A 48 2.94 -1.79 4.25
N ARG A 49 3.36 -3.04 4.36
CA ARG A 49 4.71 -3.46 3.93
C ARG A 49 4.70 -3.87 2.46
N GLU A 50 5.86 -3.84 1.81
CA GLU A 50 6.03 -4.36 0.43
C GLU A 50 5.35 -5.73 0.24
N GLN A 51 5.53 -6.65 1.19
CA GLN A 51 4.99 -8.02 1.11
C GLN A 51 3.46 -8.11 1.19
N GLN A 52 2.78 -7.05 1.64
CA GLN A 52 1.33 -6.99 1.71
C GLN A 52 0.71 -6.43 0.43
N ILE A 53 1.51 -5.75 -0.42
CA ILE A 53 1.03 -5.24 -1.70
C ILE A 53 1.01 -6.39 -2.69
N GLU A 54 -0.17 -6.68 -3.25
CA GLU A 54 -0.33 -7.77 -4.22
C GLU A 54 -0.06 -7.30 -5.65
N ARG A 55 -0.42 -6.05 -5.97
CA ARG A 55 -0.22 -5.45 -7.30
C ARG A 55 -0.52 -3.94 -7.34
N ASP A 56 0.08 -3.28 -8.32
CA ASP A 56 -0.31 -1.95 -8.78
C ASP A 56 -1.61 -2.01 -9.59
N LEU A 57 -2.40 -0.94 -9.50
CA LEU A 57 -3.63 -0.73 -10.27
C LEU A 57 -3.44 0.53 -11.12
N ASP A 58 -3.41 0.35 -12.44
CA ASP A 58 -3.36 1.44 -13.43
C ASP A 58 -4.62 2.33 -13.43
#